data_AF-A0A957V279-F1
#
_entry.id   AF-A0A957V279-F1
#
_cell.length_a   1.000
_cell.length_b   1.000
_cell.length_c   1.000
_cell.angle_alpha   90.00
_cell.angle_beta   90.00
_cell.angle_gamma   90.00
#
_symmetry.space_group_name_H-M   'P 1'
#
loop_
_entity.id
_entity.type
_entity.pdbx_description
1 polymer ?
#
loop_
_entity_poly.entity_id
_entity_poly.type
_entity_poly.pdbx_seq_one_letter_code
_entity_poly.pdbx_strand_id
1 'polypeptide(L)'
;MLVDHGVHVVLLGFVNRTQGLIVPKGNPKGLGALDDLLRDDVVFVNRQRGAGTRVLLDYELKKRAINARQIQGYERTEYTHLSVAAAVKSGAADTGLGILAAARALDLDFVPLFDERYDLVIPVAYYESDLLKPLLALIDDRSSGFAAAVEALGGYGTEQMGRVLGEV
;
A
#
# COMPACT_ATOMS: atom_id res chain seq x y z
N MET A 1 -14.31 -15.53 0.09
CA MET A 1 -13.97 -14.84 -1.17
C MET A 1 -15.21 -14.77 -2.04
N LEU A 2 -15.32 -13.82 -3.00
CA LEU A 2 -16.51 -13.66 -3.86
C LEU A 2 -16.92 -14.96 -4.59
N VAL A 3 -15.92 -15.77 -4.95
CA VAL A 3 -16.11 -17.11 -5.53
C VAL A 3 -16.84 -18.09 -4.62
N ASP A 4 -16.68 -17.97 -3.29
CA ASP A 4 -17.38 -18.81 -2.31
C ASP A 4 -18.90 -18.48 -2.24
N HIS A 5 -19.30 -17.38 -2.87
CA HIS A 5 -20.68 -16.95 -3.04
C HIS A 5 -21.20 -17.19 -4.49
N GLY A 6 -20.45 -17.93 -5.32
CA GLY A 6 -20.82 -18.25 -6.70
C GLY A 6 -20.71 -17.09 -7.69
N VAL A 7 -20.00 -16.01 -7.32
CA VAL A 7 -19.79 -14.86 -8.20
C VAL A 7 -18.54 -15.09 -9.05
N HIS A 8 -18.73 -15.26 -10.36
CA HIS A 8 -17.66 -15.34 -11.34
C HIS A 8 -16.99 -13.97 -11.53
N VAL A 9 -15.68 -13.91 -11.43
CA VAL A 9 -14.90 -12.67 -11.43
C VAL A 9 -13.73 -12.72 -12.41
N VAL A 10 -13.44 -11.59 -13.05
CA VAL A 10 -12.19 -11.31 -13.74
C VAL A 10 -11.21 -10.70 -12.75
N LEU A 11 -10.00 -11.26 -12.68
CA LEU A 11 -8.86 -10.66 -12.03
C LEU A 11 -8.08 -9.84 -13.07
N LEU A 12 -8.14 -8.52 -12.97
CA LEU A 12 -7.47 -7.59 -13.87
C LEU A 12 -6.27 -6.97 -13.18
N GLY A 13 -5.09 -7.11 -13.78
CA GLY A 13 -3.86 -6.48 -13.31
C GLY A 13 -3.99 -4.97 -13.31
N PHE A 14 -3.53 -4.32 -12.24
CA PHE A 14 -3.65 -2.87 -12.11
C PHE A 14 -2.36 -2.19 -11.70
N VAL A 15 -1.96 -2.24 -10.42
CA VAL A 15 -0.69 -1.63 -9.99
C VAL A 15 0.07 -2.51 -9.02
N ASN A 16 1.38 -2.50 -9.13
CA ASN A 16 2.27 -2.89 -8.03
C ASN A 16 2.53 -1.65 -7.19
N ARG A 17 2.59 -1.78 -5.86
CA ARG A 17 3.01 -0.70 -4.97
C ARG A 17 4.09 -1.15 -4.02
N THR A 18 5.03 -0.25 -3.74
CA THR A 18 6.00 -0.44 -2.68
C THR A 18 5.44 0.08 -1.35
N GLN A 19 5.41 -0.79 -0.35
CA GLN A 19 5.11 -0.47 1.04
C GLN A 19 6.43 -0.34 1.82
N GLY A 20 6.47 0.61 2.74
CA GLY A 20 7.69 0.91 3.48
C GLY A 20 7.46 1.86 4.64
N LEU A 21 8.53 2.07 5.41
CA LEU A 21 8.52 2.99 6.54
C LEU A 21 8.62 4.42 6.02
N ILE A 22 7.64 5.24 6.38
CA ILE A 22 7.72 6.69 6.21
C ILE A 22 8.55 7.23 7.38
N VAL A 23 9.62 7.97 7.09
CA VAL A 23 10.57 8.46 8.10
C VAL A 23 10.89 9.94 7.90
N PRO A 24 11.32 10.67 8.94
CA PRO A 24 11.80 12.04 8.79
C PRO A 24 12.97 12.11 7.79
N LYS A 25 13.17 13.29 7.18
CA LYS A 25 14.30 13.55 6.29
C LYS A 25 15.63 13.16 6.92
N GLY A 26 16.47 12.47 6.15
CA GLY A 26 17.75 11.95 6.57
C GLY A 26 17.66 10.66 7.39
N ASN A 27 16.46 10.13 7.66
CA ASN A 27 16.23 8.93 8.47
C ASN A 27 17.05 8.97 9.79
N PRO A 28 16.76 9.91 10.71
CA PRO A 28 17.63 10.20 11.85
C PRO A 28 17.81 9.02 12.82
N LYS A 29 16.86 8.08 12.84
CA LYS A 29 16.95 6.86 13.65
C LYS A 29 17.59 5.68 12.92
N GLY A 30 17.97 5.84 11.66
CA GLY A 30 18.65 4.83 10.86
C GLY A 30 17.81 3.56 10.65
N LEU A 31 16.49 3.70 10.49
CA LEU A 31 15.59 2.56 10.29
C LEU A 31 15.85 1.93 8.91
N GLY A 32 15.95 0.61 8.85
CA GLY A 32 16.25 -0.15 7.63
C GLY A 32 15.40 -1.40 7.45
N ALA A 33 14.76 -1.90 8.51
CA ALA A 33 13.99 -3.13 8.49
C ALA A 33 12.76 -3.05 9.40
N LEU A 34 11.85 -4.02 9.25
CA LEU A 34 10.67 -4.12 10.11
C LEU A 34 11.04 -4.37 11.58
N ASP A 35 12.12 -5.09 11.83
CA ASP A 35 12.63 -5.43 13.15
C ASP A 35 13.07 -4.19 13.95
N ASP A 36 13.42 -3.08 13.28
CA ASP A 36 13.74 -1.82 13.95
C ASP A 36 12.57 -1.24 14.75
N LEU A 37 11.33 -1.67 14.45
CA LEU A 37 10.15 -1.27 15.23
C LEU A 37 10.15 -1.83 16.66
N LEU A 38 11.05 -2.76 16.99
CA LEU A 38 11.22 -3.32 18.33
C LEU A 38 12.15 -2.51 19.23
N ARG A 39 12.80 -1.49 18.67
CA ARG A 39 13.71 -0.63 19.44
C ARG A 39 12.90 0.25 20.39
N ASP A 40 13.40 0.40 21.61
CA ASP A 40 12.75 1.22 22.64
C ASP A 40 12.73 2.72 22.32
N ASP A 41 13.59 3.15 21.39
CA ASP A 41 13.66 4.53 20.92
C ASP A 41 12.77 4.79 19.70
N VAL A 42 11.91 3.86 19.25
CA VAL A 42 11.10 4.03 18.03
C VAL A 42 9.61 4.00 18.35
N VAL A 43 8.92 5.12 18.10
CA VAL A 43 7.46 5.26 18.23
C VAL A 43 6.80 5.11 16.87
N PHE A 44 5.95 4.10 16.74
CA PHE A 44 5.23 3.79 15.51
C PHE A 44 3.81 4.39 15.49
N VAL A 45 3.30 4.67 14.28
CA VAL A 45 1.88 4.92 14.02
C VAL A 45 1.39 4.08 12.85
N ASN A 46 0.20 3.49 13.01
CA ASN A 46 -0.33 2.49 12.12
C ASN A 46 -1.45 3.03 11.22
N ARG A 47 -1.87 2.24 10.23
CA ARG A 47 -3.17 2.41 9.56
C ARG A 47 -4.27 1.75 10.39
N GLN A 48 -5.53 2.16 10.20
CA GLN A 48 -6.67 1.54 10.88
C GLN A 48 -6.77 0.04 10.61
N ARG A 49 -7.37 -0.71 11.55
CA ARG A 49 -7.64 -2.14 11.36
C ARG A 49 -8.46 -2.38 10.10
N GLY A 50 -8.13 -3.44 9.35
CA GLY A 50 -8.75 -3.77 8.07
C GLY A 50 -8.17 -3.04 6.86
N ALA A 51 -7.34 -2.01 7.03
CA ALA A 51 -6.59 -1.43 5.90
C ALA A 51 -5.61 -2.47 5.33
N GLY A 52 -5.45 -2.55 4.01
CA GLY A 52 -4.54 -3.50 3.35
C GLY A 52 -3.11 -3.43 3.91
N THR A 53 -2.58 -2.23 4.13
CA THR A 53 -1.28 -2.01 4.79
C THR A 53 -1.20 -2.60 6.21
N ARG A 54 -2.28 -2.52 6.99
CA ARG A 54 -2.32 -3.13 8.34
C ARG A 54 -2.36 -4.65 8.24
N VAL A 55 -3.14 -5.19 7.31
CA VAL A 55 -3.18 -6.63 7.05
C VAL A 55 -1.81 -7.16 6.63
N LEU A 56 -1.12 -6.45 5.72
CA LEU A 56 0.24 -6.79 5.28
C LEU A 56 1.23 -6.73 6.44
N LEU A 57 1.20 -5.66 7.25
CA LEU A 57 2.06 -5.53 8.43
C LEU A 57 1.87 -6.71 9.38
N ASP A 58 0.62 -7.02 9.72
CA ASP A 58 0.31 -8.07 10.69
C ASP A 58 0.72 -9.46 10.18
N TYR A 59 0.58 -9.68 8.86
CA TYR A 59 1.10 -10.87 8.19
C TYR A 59 2.63 -10.96 8.29
N GLU A 60 3.36 -9.88 7.97
CA GLU A 60 4.82 -9.86 8.00
C GLU A 60 5.38 -9.99 9.42
N LEU A 61 4.75 -9.35 10.41
CA LEU A 61 5.09 -9.51 11.83
C LEU A 61 4.92 -10.97 12.28
N LYS A 62 3.78 -11.60 11.92
CA LYS A 62 3.52 -13.00 12.25
C LYS A 62 4.54 -13.93 11.61
N LYS A 63 4.87 -13.71 10.34
CA LYS A 63 5.88 -14.49 9.59
C LYS A 63 7.26 -14.43 10.26
N ARG A 64 7.59 -13.31 10.89
CA ARG A 64 8.84 -13.08 11.64
C ARG A 64 8.76 -13.46 13.12
N ALA A 65 7.62 -13.99 13.58
CA ALA A 65 7.35 -14.26 15.00
C ALA A 65 7.51 -13.02 15.91
N ILE A 66 7.31 -11.82 15.37
CA ILE A 66 7.35 -10.58 16.12
C ILE A 66 6.00 -10.36 16.80
N ASN A 67 6.00 -10.18 18.12
CA ASN A 67 4.78 -9.82 18.84
C ASN A 67 4.53 -8.32 18.72
N ALA A 68 3.44 -7.95 18.07
CA ALA A 68 3.05 -6.56 17.87
C ALA A 68 2.94 -5.73 19.16
N ARG A 69 2.71 -6.35 20.32
CA ARG A 69 2.70 -5.67 21.62
C ARG A 69 4.07 -5.12 22.04
N GLN A 70 5.15 -5.58 21.41
CA GLN A 70 6.50 -5.08 21.62
C GLN A 70 6.78 -3.79 20.83
N ILE A 71 5.93 -3.47 19.84
CA ILE A 71 6.09 -2.27 19.02
C ILE A 71 5.41 -1.10 19.74
N GLN A 72 6.20 -0.10 20.12
CA GLN A 72 5.66 1.09 20.78
C GLN A 72 4.75 1.87 19.84
N GLY A 73 3.53 2.19 20.30
CA GLY A 73 2.55 2.93 19.50
C GLY A 73 1.78 2.09 18.47
N TYR A 74 1.92 0.76 18.46
CA TYR A 74 1.25 -0.11 17.47
C TYR A 74 -0.29 0.02 17.39
N GLU A 75 -0.95 0.36 18.50
CA GLU A 75 -2.40 0.62 18.55
C GLU A 75 -2.79 2.06 18.17
N ARG A 76 -1.82 2.96 17.99
CA ARG A 76 -2.09 4.30 17.44
C ARG A 76 -2.35 4.16 15.95
N THR A 77 -3.50 4.63 15.50
CA THR A 77 -3.92 4.44 14.11
C THR A 77 -4.33 5.74 13.46
N GLU A 78 -4.06 5.83 12.17
CA GLU A 78 -4.49 6.89 11.27
C GLU A 78 -5.36 6.34 10.15
N TYR A 79 -6.25 7.17 9.61
CA TYR A 79 -7.27 6.76 8.61
C TYR A 79 -6.83 6.90 7.16
N THR A 80 -5.79 7.70 6.89
CA THR A 80 -5.19 7.80 5.55
C THR A 80 -3.68 7.64 5.59
N HIS A 81 -3.05 7.36 4.44
CA HIS A 81 -1.60 7.37 4.32
C HIS A 81 -1.00 8.76 4.55
N LEU A 82 -1.69 9.82 4.12
CA LEU A 82 -1.26 11.20 4.37
C LEU A 82 -1.30 11.54 5.86
N SER A 83 -2.28 11.01 6.61
CA SER A 83 -2.36 11.18 8.06
C SER A 83 -1.21 10.48 8.79
N VAL A 84 -0.82 9.27 8.35
CA VAL A 84 0.41 8.59 8.83
C VAL A 84 1.64 9.47 8.57
N ALA A 85 1.80 9.95 7.35
CA ALA A 85 2.91 10.81 6.98
C ALA A 85 2.90 12.13 7.79
N ALA A 86 1.74 12.73 8.05
CA ALA A 86 1.61 13.94 8.85
C ALA A 86 1.99 13.71 10.32
N ALA A 87 1.63 12.55 10.89
CA ALA A 87 2.05 12.16 12.23
C ALA A 87 3.58 12.02 12.33
N VAL A 88 4.23 11.47 11.30
CA VAL A 88 5.70 11.40 11.24
C VAL A 88 6.32 12.80 11.08
N LYS A 89 5.78 13.62 10.17
CA LYS A 89 6.28 14.98 9.92
C LYS A 89 6.20 15.89 11.14
N SER A 90 5.13 15.75 11.93
CA SER A 90 4.93 16.54 13.16
C SER A 90 5.73 16.04 14.36
N GLY A 91 6.40 14.89 14.24
CA GLY A 91 7.08 14.23 15.36
C GLY A 91 6.13 13.56 16.35
N ALA A 92 4.83 13.45 16.02
CA ALA A 92 3.89 12.69 16.83
C ALA A 92 4.22 11.19 16.83
N ALA A 93 4.89 10.69 15.79
CA ALA A 93 5.50 9.37 15.70
C ALA A 93 6.83 9.48 14.96
N ASP A 94 7.72 8.50 15.14
CA ASP A 94 8.99 8.43 14.43
C ASP A 94 8.84 7.79 13.06
N THR A 95 7.89 6.87 12.93
CA THR A 95 7.65 6.18 11.67
C THR A 95 6.24 5.58 11.60
N GLY A 96 5.82 5.23 10.39
CA GLY A 96 4.61 4.47 10.12
C GLY A 96 4.72 3.73 8.80
N LEU A 97 4.00 2.61 8.65
CA LEU A 97 3.98 1.86 7.40
C LEU A 97 3.02 2.55 6.41
N GLY A 98 3.49 2.79 5.19
CA GLY A 98 2.70 3.40 4.14
C GLY A 98 3.31 3.27 2.75
N ILE A 99 2.83 4.13 1.84
CA ILE A 99 3.26 4.18 0.44
C ILE A 99 4.24 5.32 0.20
N LEU A 100 5.14 5.14 -0.78
CA LEU A 100 6.13 6.16 -1.16
C LEU A 100 5.47 7.49 -1.56
N ALA A 101 4.34 7.46 -2.28
CA ALA A 101 3.63 8.66 -2.68
C ALA A 101 3.20 9.55 -1.50
N ALA A 102 2.84 8.96 -0.35
CA ALA A 102 2.48 9.73 0.84
C ALA A 102 3.69 10.37 1.52
N ALA A 103 4.83 9.67 1.55
CA ALA A 103 6.09 10.24 2.03
C ALA A 103 6.51 11.43 1.16
N ARG A 104 6.48 11.28 -0.18
CA ARG A 104 6.80 12.34 -1.14
C ARG A 104 5.88 13.55 -0.98
N ALA A 105 4.58 13.34 -0.84
CA ALA A 105 3.60 14.42 -0.71
C ALA A 105 3.85 15.34 0.49
N LEU A 106 4.49 14.83 1.55
CA LEU A 106 4.84 15.62 2.74
C LEU A 106 6.33 15.90 2.88
N ASP A 107 7.12 15.68 1.83
CA ASP A 107 8.57 15.86 1.84
C ASP A 107 9.25 15.10 2.99
N LEU A 108 8.94 13.81 3.09
CA LEU A 108 9.57 12.86 4.01
C LEU A 108 10.45 11.89 3.22
N ASP A 109 11.27 11.14 3.94
CA ASP A 109 12.03 10.04 3.36
C ASP A 109 11.27 8.72 3.55
N PHE A 110 11.71 7.69 2.83
CA PHE A 110 11.01 6.43 2.72
C PHE A 110 11.99 5.27 2.69
N VAL A 111 11.74 4.26 3.53
CA VAL A 111 12.51 3.02 3.58
C VAL A 111 11.65 1.90 2.99
N PRO A 112 11.92 1.44 1.75
CA PRO A 112 11.12 0.40 1.10
C PRO A 112 11.30 -0.95 1.84
N LEU A 113 10.21 -1.67 2.05
CA LEU A 113 10.22 -2.96 2.75
C LEU A 113 9.59 -4.09 1.92
N PHE A 114 8.47 -3.82 1.26
CA PHE A 114 7.66 -4.85 0.60
C PHE A 114 7.11 -4.33 -0.73
N ASP A 115 6.91 -5.25 -1.67
CA ASP A 115 6.12 -5.00 -2.87
C ASP A 115 4.79 -5.75 -2.77
N GLU A 116 3.71 -5.06 -3.11
CA GLU A 116 2.36 -5.55 -3.03
C GLU A 116 1.66 -5.35 -4.38
N ARG A 117 1.04 -6.42 -4.87
CA ARG A 117 0.17 -6.34 -6.04
C ARG A 117 -1.22 -5.88 -5.62
N TYR A 118 -1.74 -4.90 -6.34
CA TYR A 118 -3.04 -4.31 -6.10
C TYR A 118 -3.86 -4.40 -7.40
N ASP A 119 -4.54 -5.53 -7.55
CA ASP A 119 -5.31 -5.90 -8.73
C ASP A 119 -6.81 -5.59 -8.54
N LEU A 120 -7.53 -5.47 -9.65
CA LEU A 120 -8.98 -5.28 -9.65
C LEU A 120 -9.67 -6.64 -9.76
N VAL A 121 -10.57 -6.92 -8.82
CA VAL A 121 -11.46 -8.09 -8.88
C VAL A 121 -12.84 -7.61 -9.30
N ILE A 122 -13.25 -7.99 -10.52
CA ILE A 122 -14.44 -7.43 -11.18
C ILE A 122 -15.39 -8.59 -11.49
N PRO A 123 -16.64 -8.59 -11.00
CA PRO A 123 -17.64 -9.57 -11.45
C PRO A 123 -17.78 -9.54 -12.98
N VAL A 124 -17.80 -10.72 -13.61
CA VAL A 124 -17.83 -10.83 -15.09
C VAL A 124 -18.98 -10.04 -15.70
N ALA A 125 -20.16 -10.09 -15.07
CA ALA A 125 -21.34 -9.34 -15.49
C ALA A 125 -21.09 -7.82 -15.60
N TYR A 126 -20.17 -7.25 -14.83
CA TYR A 126 -19.79 -5.84 -14.94
C TYR A 126 -18.61 -5.62 -15.88
N TYR A 127 -17.65 -6.55 -15.92
CA TYR A 127 -16.50 -6.49 -16.82
C TYR A 127 -16.95 -6.48 -18.29
N GLU A 128 -17.94 -7.30 -18.65
CA GLU A 128 -18.49 -7.39 -20.01
C GLU A 128 -19.52 -6.29 -20.33
N SER A 129 -19.94 -5.51 -19.33
CA SER A 129 -20.97 -4.49 -19.49
C SER A 129 -20.41 -3.14 -19.97
N ASP A 130 -21.30 -2.29 -20.49
CA ASP A 130 -20.96 -0.91 -20.84
C ASP A 130 -20.52 -0.06 -19.64
N LEU A 131 -20.85 -0.46 -18.42
CA LEU A 131 -20.60 0.31 -17.20
C LEU A 131 -19.10 0.59 -16.98
N LEU A 132 -18.24 -0.38 -17.24
CA LEU A 132 -16.81 -0.27 -16.99
C LEU A 132 -15.98 0.05 -18.24
N LYS A 133 -16.60 0.11 -19.43
CA LYS A 133 -15.90 0.41 -20.68
C LYS A 133 -15.00 1.66 -20.61
N PRO A 134 -15.42 2.81 -20.05
CA PRO A 134 -14.56 3.99 -19.97
C PRO A 134 -13.32 3.76 -19.10
N LEU A 135 -13.47 3.04 -17.98
CA LEU A 135 -12.36 2.72 -17.08
C LEU A 135 -11.39 1.74 -17.74
N LEU A 136 -11.91 0.67 -18.35
CA LEU A 136 -11.09 -0.35 -19.01
C LEU A 136 -10.33 0.25 -20.20
N ALA A 137 -10.97 1.12 -20.99
CA ALA A 137 -10.30 1.82 -22.08
C ALA A 137 -9.15 2.72 -21.60
N LEU A 138 -9.34 3.45 -20.49
CA LEU A 138 -8.30 4.28 -19.89
C LEU A 138 -7.11 3.44 -19.37
N ILE A 139 -7.41 2.30 -18.73
CA ILE A 139 -6.40 1.39 -18.17
C ILE A 139 -5.60 0.70 -19.30
N ASP A 140 -6.25 0.33 -20.40
CA ASP A 140 -5.63 -0.37 -21.52
C ASP A 140 -4.83 0.58 -22.45
N ASP A 141 -5.29 1.83 -22.61
CA ASP A 141 -4.63 2.81 -23.47
C ASP A 141 -3.39 3.41 -22.81
N ARG A 142 -2.22 2.88 -23.17
CA ARG A 142 -0.91 3.40 -22.75
C ARG A 142 -0.62 4.81 -23.29
N SER A 143 -1.27 5.24 -24.37
CA SER A 143 -1.09 6.59 -24.93
C SER A 143 -1.87 7.68 -24.17
N SER A 144 -2.83 7.29 -23.34
CA SER A 144 -3.62 8.22 -22.49
C SER A 144 -2.79 9.01 -21.47
N GLY A 145 -1.57 8.54 -21.19
CA GLY A 145 -0.71 9.09 -20.13
C GLY A 145 -1.11 8.68 -18.71
N PHE A 146 -2.19 7.91 -18.54
CA PHE A 146 -2.65 7.47 -17.22
C PHE A 146 -1.61 6.62 -16.49
N ALA A 147 -1.07 5.59 -17.14
CA ALA A 147 -0.03 4.74 -16.58
C ALA A 147 1.21 5.56 -16.16
N ALA A 148 1.65 6.49 -17.01
CA ALA A 148 2.77 7.37 -16.71
C ALA A 148 2.48 8.30 -15.51
N ALA A 149 1.26 8.82 -15.39
CA ALA A 149 0.86 9.62 -14.24
C ALA A 149 0.87 8.82 -12.94
N VAL A 150 0.45 7.55 -12.98
CA VAL A 150 0.53 6.64 -11.83
C VAL A 150 1.98 6.37 -11.43
N GLU A 151 2.85 6.05 -12.39
CA GLU A 151 4.28 5.81 -12.14
C GLU A 151 4.99 7.05 -11.58
N ALA A 152 4.60 8.25 -12.03
CA ALA A 152 5.13 9.51 -11.55
C ALA A 152 4.87 9.77 -10.06
N LEU A 153 3.81 9.18 -9.47
CA LEU A 153 3.57 9.21 -8.02
C LEU A 153 4.73 8.57 -7.23
N GLY A 154 5.42 7.60 -7.85
CA GLY A 154 6.55 6.88 -7.29
C GLY A 154 6.17 5.72 -6.41
N GLY A 155 6.92 4.63 -6.53
CA GLY A 155 6.65 3.39 -5.79
C GLY A 155 5.41 2.68 -6.32
N TYR A 156 5.01 2.99 -7.57
CA TYR A 156 3.98 2.29 -8.31
C TYR A 156 4.57 1.76 -9.62
N GLY A 157 4.31 0.49 -9.91
CA GLY A 157 4.59 -0.15 -11.19
C GLY A 157 3.30 -0.48 -11.93
N THR A 158 3.28 -0.31 -13.25
CA THR A 158 2.08 -0.52 -14.08
C THR A 158 2.26 -1.65 -15.10
N GLU A 159 3.22 -2.57 -14.85
CA GLU A 159 3.64 -3.60 -15.80
C GLU A 159 2.52 -4.57 -16.16
N GLN A 160 1.59 -4.83 -15.22
CA GLN A 160 0.43 -5.70 -15.44
C GLN A 160 -0.87 -4.92 -15.67
N MET A 161 -0.83 -3.59 -15.69
CA MET A 161 -2.02 -2.75 -15.85
C MET A 161 -2.79 -3.12 -17.13
N GLY A 162 -4.07 -3.44 -16.97
CA GLY A 162 -5.00 -3.79 -18.06
C GLY A 162 -4.96 -5.25 -18.48
N ARG A 163 -4.03 -6.06 -17.95
CA ARG A 163 -3.92 -7.47 -18.31
C ARG A 163 -4.91 -8.32 -17.52
N VAL A 164 -5.72 -9.13 -18.19
CA VAL A 164 -6.48 -10.19 -17.51
C VAL A 164 -5.51 -11.25 -17.00
N LEU A 165 -5.47 -11.43 -15.68
CA LEU A 165 -4.59 -12.37 -14.98
C LEU A 165 -5.26 -13.72 -14.74
N GLY A 166 -6.59 -13.74 -14.71
CA GLY A 166 -7.39 -14.93 -14.55
C GLY A 166 -8.87 -14.60 -14.48
N GLU A 167 -9.67 -15.65 -14.58
CA GLU A 167 -11.12 -15.63 -14.41
C GLU A 167 -11.47 -16.80 -13.49
N VAL A 168 -12.24 -16.54 -12.43
CA VAL A 168 -12.43 -17.45 -11.30
C VAL A 168 -13.87 -17.42 -10.81
#